data_AF-A0A1B6JIL1-F1
#
_entry.id   AF-A0A1B6JIL1-F1
#
_cell.length_a   1.000
_cell.length_b   1.000
_cell.length_c   1.000
_cell.angle_alpha   90.00
_cell.angle_beta   90.00
_cell.angle_gamma   90.00
#
_symmetry.space_group_name_H-M   'P 1'
#
loop_
_entity.id
_entity.type
_entity.pdbx_description
1 polymer ?
#
loop_
_entity_poly.entity_id
_entity_poly.type
_entity_poly.pdbx_seq_one_letter_code
_entity_poly.pdbx_strand_id
1 'polypeptide(L)'
;RSERTCTLTDAAGWTGIQELSAFQRSQSIPTTEHGKCLLACIFQNTGVMTKEGKYNAEGVYQLAKQSYMRSPEKLAKARQVVDICAKEVKNSEDKCEVAVIVANCTMAASTKLGLESV
;
A
#
# COMPACT_ATOMS: atom_id res chain seq x y z
N ARG A 1 27.53 -5.32 -2.63
CA ARG A 1 26.55 -4.82 -1.63
C ARG A 1 25.35 -4.33 -2.43
N SER A 2 24.28 -5.12 -2.48
CA SER A 2 23.23 -5.04 -3.49
C SER A 2 22.33 -3.83 -3.24
N GLU A 3 22.61 -2.71 -3.89
CA GLU A 3 21.71 -1.57 -3.99
C GLU A 3 20.58 -1.94 -4.96
N ARG A 4 19.58 -2.67 -4.46
CA ARG A 4 18.30 -2.84 -5.17
C ARG A 4 17.57 -1.50 -5.13
N THR A 5 17.93 -0.62 -6.05
CA THR A 5 17.29 0.67 -6.28
C THR A 5 15.89 0.40 -6.83
N CYS A 6 14.87 0.96 -6.17
CA CYS A 6 13.50 1.00 -6.67
C CYS A 6 13.46 1.89 -7.92
N THR A 7 13.82 1.33 -9.07
CA THR A 7 13.70 2.05 -10.34
C THR A 7 12.38 1.67 -11.00
N LEU A 8 11.66 2.65 -11.57
CA LEU A 8 10.44 2.40 -12.33
C LEU A 8 10.67 1.46 -13.54
N THR A 9 11.93 1.30 -13.96
CA THR A 9 12.37 0.27 -14.91
C THR A 9 12.30 -1.15 -14.36
N ASP A 10 12.25 -1.36 -13.04
CA ASP A 10 11.89 -2.64 -12.43
C ASP A 10 10.36 -2.82 -12.34
N ALA A 11 9.57 -1.75 -12.19
CA ALA A 11 8.11 -1.87 -12.32
C ALA A 11 7.66 -2.13 -13.77
N ALA A 12 8.42 -1.64 -14.76
CA ALA A 12 8.20 -1.86 -16.19
C ALA A 12 9.02 -3.03 -16.78
N GLY A 13 10.06 -3.50 -16.08
CA GLY A 13 10.99 -4.55 -16.52
C GLY A 13 10.94 -5.82 -15.67
N TRP A 14 10.20 -5.83 -14.56
CA TRP A 14 9.76 -7.09 -13.99
C TRP A 14 8.71 -7.67 -14.93
N THR A 15 9.13 -8.71 -15.64
CA THR A 15 8.27 -9.79 -16.11
C THR A 15 7.56 -10.54 -14.96
N GLY A 16 7.24 -9.85 -13.86
CA GLY A 16 6.35 -10.23 -12.77
C GLY A 16 4.93 -9.69 -12.99
N ILE A 17 4.50 -9.56 -14.25
CA ILE A 17 3.09 -9.31 -14.60
C ILE A 17 2.20 -10.35 -13.92
N GLN A 18 2.71 -11.56 -13.64
CA GLN A 18 1.98 -12.58 -12.91
C GLN A 18 1.73 -12.22 -11.42
N GLU A 19 2.71 -11.63 -10.73
CA GLU A 19 2.60 -11.32 -9.29
C GLU A 19 1.83 -10.01 -9.02
N LEU A 20 2.02 -9.00 -9.88
CA LEU A 20 1.24 -7.76 -9.80
C LEU A 20 -0.22 -8.00 -10.19
N SER A 21 -0.45 -8.82 -11.23
CA SER A 21 -1.80 -9.26 -11.57
C SER A 21 -2.35 -10.25 -10.55
N ALA A 22 -1.55 -11.04 -9.84
CA ALA A 22 -2.02 -11.85 -8.73
C ALA A 22 -2.42 -10.98 -7.52
N PHE A 23 -1.72 -9.89 -7.22
CA PHE A 23 -2.16 -8.91 -6.23
C PHE A 23 -3.46 -8.23 -6.66
N GLN A 24 -3.53 -7.80 -7.93
CA GLN A 24 -4.70 -7.11 -8.48
C GLN A 24 -5.91 -8.05 -8.72
N ARG A 25 -5.70 -9.34 -8.97
CA ARG A 25 -6.73 -10.36 -9.23
C ARG A 25 -7.08 -11.22 -8.02
N SER A 26 -6.16 -11.41 -7.08
CA SER A 26 -6.36 -12.29 -5.91
C SER A 26 -6.51 -11.53 -4.60
N GLN A 27 -6.23 -10.21 -4.56
CA GLN A 27 -6.16 -9.44 -3.30
C GLN A 27 -5.18 -10.07 -2.28
N SER A 28 -4.25 -10.90 -2.75
CA SER A 28 -3.37 -11.70 -1.90
C SER A 28 -2.12 -10.91 -1.56
N ILE A 29 -1.93 -10.62 -0.28
CA ILE A 29 -0.74 -9.95 0.22
C ILE A 29 0.46 -10.93 0.13
N PRO A 30 1.56 -10.55 -0.53
CA PRO A 30 2.70 -11.45 -0.71
C PRO A 30 3.33 -11.80 0.64
N THR A 31 3.61 -13.10 0.83
CA THR A 31 4.24 -13.63 2.06
C THR A 31 5.75 -13.86 1.91
N THR A 32 6.26 -13.88 0.67
CA THR A 32 7.70 -14.04 0.40
C THR A 32 8.44 -12.73 0.63
N GLU A 33 9.64 -12.80 1.20
CA GLU A 33 10.50 -11.62 1.46
C GLU A 33 10.66 -10.72 0.22
N HIS A 34 10.83 -11.34 -0.95
CA HIS A 34 10.92 -10.64 -2.22
C HIS A 34 9.61 -9.91 -2.59
N GLY A 35 8.46 -10.57 -2.42
CA GLY A 35 7.16 -9.97 -2.68
C GLY A 35 6.79 -8.86 -1.69
N LYS A 36 7.14 -9.00 -0.41
CA LYS A 36 6.98 -7.94 0.60
C LYS A 36 7.73 -6.66 0.20
N CYS A 37 8.99 -6.81 -0.23
CA CYS A 37 9.80 -5.68 -0.66
C CYS A 37 9.34 -5.08 -1.99
N LEU A 38 8.79 -5.89 -2.91
CA LEU A 38 8.15 -5.39 -4.13
C LEU A 38 6.94 -4.51 -3.80
N LEU A 39 6.09 -4.97 -2.87
CA LEU A 39 4.93 -4.22 -2.41
C LEU A 39 5.34 -2.87 -1.81
N ALA A 40 6.39 -2.85 -0.98
CA ALA A 40 6.96 -1.62 -0.45
C ALA A 40 7.40 -0.66 -1.57
N CYS A 41 8.04 -1.18 -2.61
CA CYS A 41 8.47 -0.40 -3.76
C CYS A 41 7.29 0.25 -4.50
N ILE A 42 6.21 -0.51 -4.71
CA ILE A 42 4.97 0.01 -5.34
C ILE A 42 4.34 1.09 -4.46
N PHE A 43 4.28 0.87 -3.15
CA PHE A 43 3.73 1.83 -2.20
C PHE A 43 4.53 3.12 -2.12
N GLN A 44 5.85 3.06 -2.29
CA GLN A 44 6.69 4.26 -2.40
C GLN A 44 6.38 5.06 -3.67
N ASN A 45 6.21 4.38 -4.80
CA ASN A 45 5.94 5.03 -6.08
C ASN A 45 4.52 5.61 -6.18
N THR A 46 3.55 4.98 -5.51
CA THR A 46 2.16 5.44 -5.46
C THR A 46 1.90 6.48 -4.37
N GLY A 47 2.89 6.78 -3.53
CA GLY A 47 2.80 7.76 -2.46
C GLY A 47 2.19 7.23 -1.15
N VAL A 48 1.86 5.93 -1.08
CA VAL A 48 1.39 5.24 0.15
C VAL A 48 2.49 5.18 1.21
N MET A 49 3.75 5.09 0.78
CA MET A 49 4.93 5.14 1.63
C MET A 49 5.86 6.28 1.19
N THR A 50 6.62 6.84 2.14
CA THR A 50 7.69 7.79 1.83
C THR A 50 8.85 7.06 1.16
N LYS A 51 9.73 7.79 0.47
CA LYS A 51 10.95 7.23 -0.12
C LYS A 51 11.86 6.53 0.91
N GLU A 52 11.71 6.86 2.18
CA GLU A 52 12.43 6.24 3.30
C GLU A 52 11.80 4.90 3.74
N GLY A 53 10.68 4.50 3.14
CA GLY A 53 9.98 3.27 3.47
C GLY A 53 9.09 3.38 4.71
N LYS A 54 8.65 4.59 5.06
CA LYS A 54 7.70 4.83 6.16
C LYS A 54 6.28 5.01 5.62
N TYR A 55 5.28 4.71 6.43
CA TYR A 55 3.89 4.98 6.04
C TYR A 55 3.66 6.49 5.84
N ASN A 56 3.06 6.84 4.71
CA ASN A 56 2.74 8.21 4.36
C ASN A 56 1.24 8.44 4.43
N ALA A 57 0.74 8.71 5.65
CA ALA A 57 -0.69 8.94 5.89
C ALA A 57 -1.28 10.02 4.96
N GLU A 58 -0.54 11.10 4.72
CA GLU A 58 -1.00 12.18 3.83
C GLU A 58 -1.07 11.70 2.37
N GLY A 59 -0.05 10.97 1.88
CA GLY A 59 -0.08 10.43 0.53
C GLY A 59 -1.20 9.42 0.30
N VAL A 60 -1.48 8.56 1.28
CA VAL A 60 -2.65 7.65 1.21
C VAL A 60 -3.95 8.43 1.21
N TYR A 61 -4.07 9.48 2.02
CA TYR A 61 -5.27 10.30 2.05
C TYR A 61 -5.46 11.08 0.74
N GLN A 62 -4.40 11.55 0.10
CA GLN A 62 -4.48 12.19 -1.22
C GLN A 62 -4.89 11.19 -2.32
N LEU A 63 -4.39 9.96 -2.28
CA LEU A 63 -4.85 8.90 -3.18
C LEU A 63 -6.34 8.60 -2.97
N ALA A 64 -6.77 8.46 -1.71
CA ALA A 64 -8.17 8.26 -1.36
C ALA A 64 -9.05 9.44 -1.78
N LYS A 65 -8.55 10.69 -1.66
CA LYS A 65 -9.22 11.87 -2.19
C LYS A 65 -9.46 11.73 -3.67
N GLN A 66 -8.45 11.36 -4.45
CA GLN A 66 -8.57 11.16 -5.91
C GLN A 66 -9.54 10.02 -6.26
N SER A 67 -9.54 8.92 -5.51
CA SER A 67 -10.45 7.79 -5.75
C SER A 67 -11.90 8.07 -5.35
N TYR A 68 -12.12 8.86 -4.28
CA TYR A 68 -13.45 9.13 -3.72
C TYR A 68 -13.90 10.60 -3.87
N MET A 69 -13.37 11.34 -4.85
CA MET A 69 -13.69 12.76 -5.07
C MET A 69 -15.20 13.04 -5.14
N ARG A 70 -15.97 12.08 -5.65
CA ARG A 70 -17.43 12.17 -5.84
C ARG A 70 -18.24 11.61 -4.68
N SER A 71 -17.60 11.15 -3.61
CA SER A 71 -18.24 10.46 -2.49
C SER A 71 -17.65 10.93 -1.16
N PRO A 72 -18.15 12.04 -0.60
CA PRO A 72 -17.65 12.58 0.67
C PRO A 72 -17.78 11.58 1.83
N GLU A 73 -18.81 10.73 1.82
CA GLU A 73 -18.97 9.65 2.81
C GLU A 73 -17.82 8.63 2.75
N LYS A 74 -17.45 8.18 1.53
CA LYS A 74 -16.31 7.28 1.33
C LYS A 74 -15.00 7.97 1.69
N LEU A 75 -14.87 9.27 1.42
CA LEU A 75 -13.68 10.03 1.80
C LEU A 75 -13.50 10.11 3.33
N ALA A 76 -14.58 10.31 4.09
CA ALA A 76 -14.53 10.31 5.55
C ALA A 76 -14.13 8.94 6.10
N LYS A 77 -14.69 7.85 5.55
CA LYS A 77 -14.28 6.48 5.89
C LYS A 77 -12.82 6.21 5.53
N ALA A 78 -12.35 6.68 4.36
CA ALA A 78 -10.98 6.47 3.93
C ALA A 78 -9.98 7.20 4.84
N ARG A 79 -10.36 8.38 5.35
CA ARG A 79 -9.59 9.07 6.38
C ARG A 79 -9.48 8.24 7.67
N GLN A 80 -10.57 7.58 8.09
CA GLN A 80 -10.53 6.68 9.24
C GLN A 80 -9.61 5.47 9.01
N VAL A 81 -9.62 4.87 7.81
CA VAL A 81 -8.65 3.82 7.44
C VAL A 81 -7.22 4.31 7.61
N VAL A 82 -6.91 5.48 7.07
CA VAL A 82 -5.58 6.09 7.17
C VAL A 82 -5.15 6.27 8.63
N ASP A 83 -6.04 6.81 9.47
CA ASP A 83 -5.73 7.06 10.88
C ASP A 83 -5.58 5.76 11.70
N ILE A 84 -6.30 4.69 11.33
CA ILE A 84 -6.16 3.36 11.92
C ILE A 84 -4.79 2.77 11.54
N CYS A 85 -4.46 2.74 10.25
CA CYS A 85 -3.21 2.15 9.79
C CYS A 85 -1.98 2.95 10.19
N ALA A 86 -2.10 4.28 10.31
CA ALA A 86 -1.05 5.12 10.86
C ALA A 86 -0.67 4.75 12.30
N LYS A 87 -1.61 4.19 13.09
CA LYS A 87 -1.33 3.74 14.46
C LYS A 87 -0.70 2.36 14.48
N GLU A 88 -1.12 1.47 13.60
CA GLU A 88 -0.67 0.08 13.53
C GLU A 88 0.77 -0.05 13.02
N VAL A 89 1.15 0.80 12.06
CA VAL A 89 2.47 0.75 11.41
C VAL A 89 3.61 1.29 12.29
N LYS A 90 3.30 2.00 13.38
CA LYS A 90 4.33 2.59 14.27
C LYS A 90 5.31 1.59 14.89
N ASN A 91 5.01 0.31 14.82
CA ASN A 91 5.78 -0.75 15.48
C ASN A 91 6.81 -1.43 14.57
N SER A 92 6.97 -1.02 13.30
CA SER A 92 7.93 -1.64 12.38
C SER A 92 8.81 -0.60 11.68
N GLU A 93 10.12 -0.87 11.66
CA GLU A 93 11.13 -0.07 10.94
C GLU A 93 11.57 -0.72 9.62
N ASP A 94 11.20 -1.98 9.38
CA ASP A 94 11.51 -2.66 8.14
C ASP A 94 10.52 -2.24 7.04
N LYS A 95 11.02 -1.53 6.03
CA LYS A 95 10.21 -1.02 4.91
C LYS A 95 9.40 -2.11 4.18
N CYS A 96 9.90 -3.34 4.11
CA CYS A 96 9.20 -4.45 3.44
C CYS A 96 8.08 -4.99 4.33
N GLU A 97 8.32 -5.10 5.63
CA GLU A 97 7.29 -5.46 6.63
C GLU A 97 6.21 -4.37 6.75
N VAL A 98 6.62 -3.10 6.76
CA VAL A 98 5.72 -1.95 6.79
C VAL A 98 4.70 -2.03 5.66
N ALA A 99 5.13 -2.38 4.45
CA ALA A 99 4.22 -2.50 3.31
C ALA A 99 3.16 -3.58 3.50
N VAL A 100 3.53 -4.73 4.08
CA VAL A 100 2.62 -5.82 4.42
C VAL A 100 1.63 -5.39 5.50
N ILE A 101 2.11 -4.72 6.55
CA ILE A 101 1.26 -4.21 7.64
C ILE A 101 0.26 -3.20 7.09
N VAL A 102 0.73 -2.26 6.26
CA VAL A 102 -0.12 -1.26 5.61
C VAL A 102 -1.18 -1.92 4.74
N ALA A 103 -0.82 -2.91 3.92
CA ALA A 103 -1.77 -3.60 3.05
C ALA A 103 -2.83 -4.38 3.84
N ASN A 104 -2.40 -5.15 4.85
CA ASN A 104 -3.29 -5.90 5.73
C ASN A 104 -4.25 -4.97 6.47
N CYS A 105 -3.72 -3.90 7.08
CA CYS A 105 -4.53 -2.93 7.79
C CYS A 105 -5.51 -2.24 6.85
N THR A 106 -5.07 -1.84 5.66
CA THR A 106 -5.93 -1.16 4.69
C THR A 106 -7.09 -2.08 4.29
N MET A 107 -6.83 -3.35 3.98
CA MET A 107 -7.88 -4.33 3.68
C MET A 107 -8.84 -4.52 4.85
N ALA A 108 -8.32 -4.82 6.04
CA ALA A 108 -9.13 -5.07 7.23
C ALA A 108 -9.99 -3.86 7.63
N ALA A 109 -9.41 -2.67 7.63
CA ALA A 109 -10.10 -1.43 7.96
C ALA A 109 -11.11 -1.04 6.87
N SER A 110 -10.80 -1.27 5.60
CA SER A 110 -11.71 -0.96 4.49
C SER A 110 -12.94 -1.87 4.52
N THR A 111 -12.78 -3.18 4.73
CA THR A 111 -13.91 -4.11 4.93
C THR A 111 -14.72 -3.74 6.16
N LYS A 112 -14.06 -3.41 7.28
CA LYS A 112 -14.74 -2.99 8.53
C LYS A 112 -15.57 -1.71 8.35
N LEU A 113 -15.12 -0.79 7.51
CA LEU A 113 -15.78 0.50 7.27
C LEU A 113 -16.72 0.49 6.05
N GLY A 114 -16.82 -0.64 5.34
CA GLY A 114 -17.64 -0.77 4.14
C GLY A 114 -17.15 0.08 2.96
N LEU A 115 -15.82 0.17 2.80
CA LEU A 115 -15.14 0.86 1.69
C LEU A 115 -14.84 -0.03 0.49
N GLU A 116 -15.30 -1.28 0.54
CA GLU A 116 -15.06 -2.27 -0.50
C GLU A 116 -15.34 -1.66 -1.89
N SER A 117 -14.32 -1.68 -2.73
CA SER A 117 -14.44 -1.39 -4.14
C SER A 117 -15.21 -2.55 -4.76
N VAL A 118 -16.54 -2.38 -4.88
CA VAL A 118 -17.36 -3.08 -5.87
C VAL A 118 -16.70 -2.97 -7.24
#